data_AF-A0A950ZQ97-F1
#
_entry.id   AF-A0A950ZQ97-F1
#
_cell.length_a   1.000
_cell.length_b   1.000
_cell.length_c   1.000
_cell.angle_alpha   90.00
_cell.angle_beta   90.00
_cell.angle_gamma   90.00
#
_symmetry.space_group_name_H-M   'P 1'
#
loop_
_entity.id
_entity.type
_entity.pdbx_description
1 polymer ?
#
loop_
_entity_poly.entity_id
_entity_poly.type
_entity_poly.pdbx_seq_one_letter_code
_entity_poly.pdbx_strand_id
1 'polypeptide(L)'
;SHVAGYRGYVLFLAIAPFLVLIYNPRLTVPYRSDVWAGDRLRATLSAMPGPIFAGSLSAYVDDSSNAVEPELGAIYEVMGGYADGKLTPEGSRWLTEYRTALAAQRFTYVLVDPSLSQFFVAGPAKDNGYVDVGPLFQPTDEFFLWRTGWIPEPELLVRKDLVGQPIPLGGTR
;
A
#
# COMPACT_ATOMS: atom_id res chain seq x y z
N SER A 1 -10.97 -47.47 35.29
CA SER A 1 -10.13 -46.26 35.28
C SER A 1 -9.80 -45.73 33.87
N HIS A 2 -9.82 -46.54 32.80
CA HIS A 2 -9.48 -46.07 31.44
C HIS A 2 -10.50 -45.13 30.76
N VAL A 3 -11.78 -45.26 31.06
CA VAL A 3 -12.85 -44.46 30.41
C VAL A 3 -12.82 -42.98 30.80
N ALA A 4 -12.39 -42.66 32.02
CA ALA A 4 -12.28 -41.28 32.50
C ALA A 4 -11.14 -40.52 31.80
N GLY A 5 -10.00 -41.18 31.55
CA GLY A 5 -8.87 -40.60 30.83
C GLY A 5 -9.20 -40.30 29.36
N TYR A 6 -9.94 -41.21 28.70
CA TYR A 6 -10.36 -41.01 27.31
C TYR A 6 -11.29 -39.81 27.13
N ARG A 7 -12.27 -39.63 28.04
CA ARG A 7 -13.18 -38.47 28.00
C ARG A 7 -12.45 -37.15 28.22
N GLY A 8 -11.49 -37.11 29.15
CA GLY A 8 -10.66 -35.93 29.38
C GLY A 8 -9.78 -35.58 28.18
N TYR A 9 -9.21 -36.59 27.52
CA TYR A 9 -8.42 -36.41 26.31
C TYR A 9 -9.24 -35.83 25.15
N VAL A 10 -10.42 -36.39 24.87
CA VAL A 10 -11.31 -35.87 23.80
C VAL A 10 -11.78 -34.45 24.12
N LEU A 11 -12.11 -34.16 25.37
CA LEU A 11 -12.50 -32.81 25.79
C LEU A 11 -11.34 -31.82 25.63
N PHE A 12 -10.12 -32.22 26.00
CA PHE A 12 -8.94 -31.38 25.82
C PHE A 12 -8.67 -31.10 24.34
N LEU A 13 -8.74 -32.12 23.48
CA LEU A 13 -8.61 -31.93 22.03
C LEU A 13 -9.72 -31.07 21.43
N ALA A 14 -10.92 -31.10 22.01
CA ALA A 14 -12.01 -30.24 21.58
C ALA A 14 -11.80 -28.78 22.02
N ILE A 15 -11.31 -28.53 23.24
CA ILE A 15 -11.20 -27.18 23.83
C ILE A 15 -9.89 -26.47 23.47
N ALA A 16 -8.77 -27.20 23.42
CA ALA A 16 -7.44 -26.62 23.19
C ALA A 16 -7.36 -25.80 21.89
N PRO A 17 -7.94 -26.22 20.75
CA PRO A 17 -7.96 -25.40 19.53
C PRO A 17 -8.71 -24.08 19.72
N PHE A 18 -9.84 -24.07 20.45
CA PHE A 18 -10.58 -22.83 20.74
C PHE A 18 -9.80 -21.91 21.69
N LEU A 19 -9.07 -22.46 22.66
CA LEU A 19 -8.19 -21.67 23.51
C LEU A 19 -7.04 -21.07 22.71
N VAL A 20 -6.45 -21.79 21.75
CA VAL A 20 -5.44 -21.24 20.83
C VAL A 20 -6.03 -20.13 19.96
N LEU A 21 -7.26 -20.32 19.45
CA LEU A 21 -8.02 -19.32 18.69
C LEU A 21 -8.27 -18.02 19.47
N ILE A 22 -8.62 -18.13 20.77
CA ILE A 22 -8.90 -17.00 21.65
C ILE A 22 -7.60 -16.34 22.15
N TYR A 23 -6.57 -17.13 22.45
CA TYR A 23 -5.33 -16.64 23.04
C TYR A 23 -4.47 -15.89 22.03
N ASN A 24 -4.53 -16.25 20.74
CA ASN A 24 -3.82 -15.55 19.69
C ASN A 24 -4.73 -15.23 18.50
N PRO A 25 -5.62 -14.23 18.63
CA PRO A 25 -6.50 -13.80 17.54
C PRO A 25 -5.74 -13.32 16.30
N ARG A 26 -4.42 -13.05 16.44
CA ARG A 26 -3.51 -12.71 15.33
C ARG A 26 -3.31 -13.87 14.35
N LEU A 27 -3.43 -15.12 14.81
CA LEU A 27 -3.29 -16.32 13.97
C LEU A 27 -4.60 -16.73 13.30
N THR A 28 -5.73 -16.17 13.72
CA THR A 28 -7.05 -16.73 13.38
C THR A 28 -7.99 -15.75 12.69
N VAL A 29 -7.69 -14.45 12.71
CA VAL A 29 -8.43 -13.46 11.92
C VAL A 29 -7.44 -12.51 11.22
N PRO A 30 -7.15 -12.71 9.92
CA PRO A 30 -6.27 -11.84 9.14
C PRO A 30 -6.71 -10.37 9.15
N TYR A 31 -7.99 -10.14 9.38
CA TYR A 31 -8.59 -8.80 9.37
C TYR A 31 -7.93 -7.82 10.35
N ARG A 32 -7.46 -8.28 11.52
CA ARG A 32 -6.83 -7.35 12.50
C ARG A 32 -5.39 -6.99 12.11
N SER A 33 -4.67 -7.90 11.47
CA SER A 33 -3.28 -7.65 11.07
C SER A 33 -3.26 -6.67 9.89
N ASP A 34 -4.16 -6.86 8.92
CA ASP A 34 -4.33 -5.94 7.80
C ASP A 34 -4.83 -4.56 8.24
N VAL A 35 -5.76 -4.49 9.18
CA VAL A 35 -6.21 -3.19 9.74
C VAL A 35 -5.04 -2.44 10.37
N TRP A 36 -4.20 -3.12 11.18
CA TRP A 36 -3.04 -2.47 11.77
C TRP A 36 -2.04 -1.99 10.70
N ALA A 37 -1.74 -2.81 9.70
CA ALA A 37 -0.81 -2.44 8.64
C ALA A 37 -1.38 -1.29 7.78
N GLY A 38 -2.68 -1.31 7.51
CA GLY A 38 -3.40 -0.24 6.83
C GLY A 38 -3.43 1.06 7.63
N ASP A 39 -3.65 1.00 8.94
CA ASP A 39 -3.59 2.17 9.83
C ASP A 39 -2.18 2.75 9.90
N ARG A 40 -1.14 1.89 9.96
CA ARG A 40 0.26 2.31 9.91
C ARG A 40 0.61 2.97 8.58
N LEU A 41 0.15 2.39 7.45
CA LEU A 41 0.30 2.98 6.13
C LEU A 41 -0.37 4.34 6.06
N ARG A 42 -1.63 4.46 6.47
CA ARG A 42 -2.37 5.74 6.51
C ARG A 42 -1.66 6.79 7.37
N ALA A 43 -1.25 6.42 8.58
CA ALA A 43 -0.49 7.31 9.47
C ALA A 43 0.82 7.78 8.81
N THR A 44 1.55 6.88 8.16
CA THR A 44 2.79 7.20 7.45
C THR A 44 2.54 8.19 6.32
N LEU A 45 1.53 7.94 5.48
CA LEU A 45 1.18 8.83 4.36
C LEU A 45 0.69 10.20 4.84
N SER A 46 -0.10 10.24 5.92
CA SER A 46 -0.59 11.50 6.51
C SER A 46 0.54 12.37 7.10
N ALA A 47 1.65 11.74 7.51
CA ALA A 47 2.80 12.44 8.08
C ALA A 47 3.79 12.95 7.01
N MET A 48 3.67 12.51 5.76
CA MET A 48 4.58 12.91 4.69
C MET A 48 4.36 14.40 4.32
N PRO A 49 5.44 15.18 4.14
CA PRO A 49 5.33 16.61 3.95
C PRO A 49 5.00 16.97 2.49
N GLY A 50 3.92 17.72 2.29
CA GLY A 50 3.57 18.25 0.98
C GLY A 50 2.72 17.31 0.11
N PRO A 51 2.52 17.64 -1.17
CA PRO A 51 1.63 16.89 -2.06
C PRO A 51 2.14 15.50 -2.43
N ILE A 52 1.23 14.52 -2.40
CA ILE A 52 1.52 13.12 -2.72
C ILE A 52 0.60 12.70 -3.85
N PHE A 53 1.15 12.11 -4.91
CA PHE A 53 0.35 11.35 -5.85
C PHE A 53 0.24 9.91 -5.33
N ALA A 54 -0.99 9.42 -5.15
CA ALA A 54 -1.26 8.14 -4.48
C ALA A 54 -2.36 7.33 -5.18
N GLY A 55 -2.28 7.16 -6.50
CA GLY A 55 -3.44 6.70 -7.27
C GLY A 55 -4.05 5.34 -6.85
N SER A 56 -3.26 4.32 -6.48
CA SER A 56 -3.77 3.00 -6.01
C SER A 56 -3.87 2.93 -4.50
N LEU A 57 -3.39 3.96 -3.83
CA LEU A 57 -3.33 4.04 -2.38
C LEU A 57 -4.30 5.10 -1.84
N SER A 58 -5.24 5.60 -2.66
CA SER A 58 -6.18 6.66 -2.29
C SER A 58 -6.98 6.32 -1.03
N ALA A 59 -7.34 5.06 -0.83
CA ALA A 59 -8.02 4.59 0.38
C ALA A 59 -7.22 4.76 1.69
N TYR A 60 -5.90 4.92 1.58
CA TYR A 60 -4.96 5.10 2.70
C TYR A 60 -4.55 6.56 2.90
N VAL A 61 -5.11 7.47 2.11
CA VAL A 61 -4.75 8.87 2.14
C VAL A 61 -5.97 9.66 2.59
N ASP A 62 -5.86 10.37 3.72
CA ASP A 62 -6.97 11.16 4.25
C ASP A 62 -7.29 12.34 3.29
N ASP A 63 -8.58 12.68 3.19
CA ASP A 63 -9.14 13.80 2.37
C ASP A 63 -8.47 15.17 2.62
N SER A 64 -7.70 15.29 3.71
CA SER A 64 -6.99 16.51 4.11
C SER A 64 -5.58 16.65 3.54
N SER A 65 -5.02 15.57 2.99
CA SER A 65 -3.69 15.63 2.38
C SER A 65 -3.80 16.18 0.96
N ASN A 66 -2.74 16.81 0.49
CA ASN A 66 -2.59 17.36 -0.87
C ASN A 66 -2.53 16.25 -1.95
N ALA A 67 -3.33 15.19 -1.79
CA ALA A 67 -3.43 14.09 -2.70
C ALA A 67 -4.35 14.44 -3.84
N VAL A 68 -3.80 14.34 -5.04
CA VAL A 68 -4.54 14.56 -6.28
C VAL A 68 -4.54 13.23 -7.01
N GLU A 69 -5.68 12.93 -7.64
CA GLU A 69 -5.89 11.95 -8.72
C GLU A 69 -6.50 10.57 -8.39
N PRO A 70 -7.17 9.95 -9.40
CA PRO A 70 -8.31 9.07 -9.20
C PRO A 70 -7.94 7.62 -8.85
N GLU A 71 -8.93 6.89 -8.38
CA GLU A 71 -8.87 5.48 -7.99
C GLU A 71 -8.27 4.59 -9.10
N LEU A 72 -7.03 4.11 -8.93
CA LEU A 72 -6.27 3.36 -9.96
C LEU A 72 -6.92 2.04 -10.40
N GLY A 73 -7.88 1.48 -9.63
CA GLY A 73 -8.66 0.31 -10.05
C GLY A 73 -9.37 0.54 -11.39
N ALA A 74 -9.83 1.77 -11.63
CA ALA A 74 -10.39 2.19 -12.91
C ALA A 74 -9.32 2.46 -13.97
N ILE A 75 -8.08 2.80 -13.60
CA ILE A 75 -7.02 3.16 -14.55
C ILE A 75 -6.51 1.94 -15.31
N TYR A 76 -6.41 0.76 -14.71
CA TYR A 76 -5.99 -0.43 -15.49
C TYR A 76 -6.98 -0.77 -16.62
N GLU A 77 -8.29 -0.62 -16.34
CA GLU A 77 -9.38 -0.77 -17.31
C GLU A 77 -9.38 0.38 -18.34
N VAL A 78 -9.28 1.63 -17.86
CA VAL A 78 -9.28 2.85 -18.68
C VAL A 78 -8.01 2.96 -19.53
N MET A 79 -6.86 2.46 -19.09
CA MET A 79 -5.63 2.42 -19.89
C MET A 79 -5.67 1.33 -20.96
N GLY A 80 -6.78 0.57 -21.09
CA GLY A 80 -6.94 -0.45 -22.10
C GLY A 80 -6.05 -1.67 -21.86
N GLY A 81 -5.69 -1.96 -20.60
CA GLY A 81 -4.85 -3.10 -20.24
C GLY A 81 -5.39 -4.45 -20.72
N TYR A 82 -6.70 -4.53 -21.01
CA TYR A 82 -7.38 -5.72 -21.51
C TYR A 82 -7.58 -5.74 -23.05
N ALA A 83 -7.26 -4.67 -23.78
CA ALA A 83 -7.55 -4.53 -25.21
C ALA A 83 -6.30 -4.17 -26.03
N ASP A 84 -5.67 -5.18 -26.64
CA ASP A 84 -4.59 -5.08 -27.64
C ASP A 84 -3.41 -4.14 -27.29
N GLY A 85 -3.24 -3.76 -26.03
CA GLY A 85 -2.25 -2.78 -25.58
C GLY A 85 -2.51 -1.35 -26.04
N LYS A 86 -3.73 -1.02 -26.49
CA LYS A 86 -4.09 0.34 -26.92
C LYS A 86 -4.78 1.09 -25.80
N LEU A 87 -4.25 2.27 -25.47
CA LEU A 87 -4.89 3.21 -24.57
C LEU A 87 -6.27 3.60 -25.10
N THR A 88 -7.28 3.60 -24.22
CA THR A 88 -8.55 4.25 -24.55
C THR A 88 -8.34 5.78 -24.65
N PRO A 89 -9.27 6.53 -25.26
CA PRO A 89 -9.24 7.99 -25.23
C PRO A 89 -9.14 8.55 -23.81
N GLU A 90 -9.87 7.96 -22.85
CA GLU A 90 -9.87 8.36 -21.45
C GLU A 90 -8.52 8.10 -20.80
N GLY A 91 -7.90 6.94 -21.04
CA GLY A 91 -6.55 6.63 -20.55
C GLY A 91 -5.49 7.54 -21.14
N SER A 92 -5.61 7.88 -22.42
CA SER A 92 -4.72 8.83 -23.09
C SER A 92 -4.82 10.23 -22.50
N ARG A 93 -6.05 10.70 -22.22
CA ARG A 93 -6.30 11.99 -21.55
C ARG A 93 -5.70 11.98 -20.15
N TRP A 94 -5.99 10.95 -19.35
CA TRP A 94 -5.48 10.82 -18.00
C TRP A 94 -3.94 10.83 -17.96
N LEU A 95 -3.28 10.03 -18.81
CA LEU A 95 -1.82 9.99 -18.88
C LEU A 95 -1.22 11.36 -19.25
N THR A 96 -1.90 12.13 -20.10
CA THR A 96 -1.50 13.49 -20.48
C THR A 96 -1.62 14.45 -19.30
N GLU A 97 -2.72 14.38 -18.54
CA GLU A 97 -2.93 15.18 -17.33
C GLU A 97 -1.90 14.85 -16.25
N TYR A 98 -1.65 13.56 -15.99
CA TYR A 98 -0.63 13.08 -15.06
C TYR A 98 0.77 13.58 -15.45
N ARG A 99 1.17 13.44 -16.72
CA ARG A 99 2.47 13.97 -17.21
C ARG A 99 2.57 15.48 -17.06
N THR A 100 1.48 16.20 -17.30
CA THR A 100 1.43 17.66 -17.13
C THR A 100 1.61 18.04 -15.67
N ALA A 101 0.98 17.33 -14.73
CA ALA A 101 1.13 17.54 -13.30
C ALA A 101 2.55 17.23 -12.81
N LEU A 102 3.16 16.16 -13.32
CA LEU A 102 4.55 15.80 -13.02
C LEU A 102 5.53 16.85 -13.54
N ALA A 103 5.38 17.30 -14.78
CA ALA A 103 6.23 18.33 -15.39
C ALA A 103 6.12 19.67 -14.64
N ALA A 104 4.92 20.00 -14.14
CA ALA A 104 4.68 21.15 -13.28
C ALA A 104 5.13 20.93 -11.82
N GLN A 105 5.74 19.77 -11.51
CA GLN A 105 6.23 19.40 -10.18
C GLN A 105 5.19 19.57 -9.07
N ARG A 106 3.92 19.26 -9.38
CA ARG A 106 2.81 19.40 -8.43
C ARG A 106 2.91 18.47 -7.24
N PHE A 107 3.70 17.39 -7.35
CA PHE A 107 3.89 16.39 -6.32
C PHE A 107 5.28 16.48 -5.71
N THR A 108 5.37 16.35 -4.39
CA THR A 108 6.63 16.10 -3.68
C THR A 108 6.98 14.63 -3.78
N TYR A 109 5.96 13.78 -3.67
CA TYR A 109 6.07 12.33 -3.64
C TYR A 109 5.11 11.68 -4.62
N VAL A 110 5.55 10.58 -5.24
CA VAL A 110 4.73 9.72 -6.09
C VAL A 110 4.82 8.32 -5.50
N LEU A 111 3.70 7.81 -5.02
CA LEU A 111 3.59 6.44 -4.52
C LEU A 111 3.22 5.51 -5.66
N VAL A 112 3.94 4.39 -5.74
CA VAL A 112 3.73 3.38 -6.75
C VAL A 112 3.52 2.06 -6.05
N ASP A 113 2.37 1.42 -6.30
CA ASP A 113 2.23 -0.01 -6.02
C ASP A 113 2.94 -0.80 -7.14
N PRO A 114 4.00 -1.57 -6.83
CA PRO A 114 4.75 -2.37 -7.81
C PRO A 114 3.88 -3.38 -8.54
N SER A 115 2.83 -3.89 -7.87
CA SER A 115 1.97 -4.95 -8.39
C SER A 115 0.86 -4.42 -9.30
N LEU A 116 0.45 -3.16 -9.11
CA LEU A 116 -0.75 -2.61 -9.77
C LEU A 116 -0.49 -1.40 -10.67
N SER A 117 0.52 -0.58 -10.38
CA SER A 117 0.62 0.75 -10.97
C SER A 117 1.97 1.09 -11.58
N GLN A 118 2.99 0.26 -11.32
CA GLN A 118 4.37 0.51 -11.73
C GLN A 118 4.50 0.82 -13.23
N PHE A 119 3.81 0.04 -14.06
CA PHE A 119 3.90 0.17 -15.52
C PHE A 119 3.43 1.54 -16.04
N PHE A 120 2.38 2.12 -15.44
CA PHE A 120 1.77 3.36 -15.92
C PHE A 120 2.28 4.61 -15.19
N VAL A 121 2.69 4.45 -13.93
CA VAL A 121 2.98 5.59 -13.04
C VAL A 121 4.48 5.87 -12.95
N ALA A 122 5.31 4.82 -12.79
CA ALA A 122 6.72 4.99 -12.47
C ALA A 122 7.54 5.53 -13.66
N GLY A 123 7.27 5.05 -14.87
CA GLY A 123 7.96 5.51 -16.09
C GLY A 123 7.82 7.02 -16.30
N PRO A 124 6.59 7.54 -16.45
CA PRO A 124 6.39 8.99 -16.61
C PRO A 124 6.92 9.82 -15.44
N ALA A 125 6.86 9.33 -14.20
CA ALA A 125 7.45 10.02 -13.06
C ALA A 125 8.98 10.14 -13.18
N LYS A 126 9.66 9.04 -13.54
CA LYS A 126 11.11 9.03 -13.76
C LYS A 126 11.50 9.97 -14.90
N ASP A 127 10.74 9.99 -16.00
CA ASP A 127 10.94 10.91 -17.13
C ASP A 127 10.80 12.40 -16.75
N ASN A 128 10.08 12.69 -15.66
CA ASN A 128 9.85 14.05 -15.15
C ASN A 128 10.69 14.37 -13.90
N GLY A 129 11.79 13.67 -13.69
CA GLY A 129 12.77 14.02 -12.66
C GLY A 129 12.42 13.54 -11.24
N TYR A 130 11.59 12.50 -11.12
CA TYR A 130 11.43 11.78 -9.86
C TYR A 130 12.41 10.61 -9.79
N VAL A 131 12.95 10.38 -8.60
CA VAL A 131 13.92 9.33 -8.32
C VAL A 131 13.25 8.30 -7.42
N ASP A 132 13.33 7.05 -7.83
CA ASP A 132 12.89 5.91 -7.06
C ASP A 132 13.85 5.68 -5.90
N VAL A 133 13.34 5.82 -4.68
CA VAL A 133 14.10 5.62 -3.44
C VAL A 133 13.81 4.25 -2.81
N GLY A 134 13.09 3.37 -3.51
CA GLY A 134 12.73 2.04 -3.06
C GLY A 134 11.47 2.01 -2.19
N PRO A 135 11.32 0.96 -1.36
CA PRO A 135 10.08 0.72 -0.64
C PRO A 135 9.88 1.74 0.49
N LEU A 136 8.64 2.18 0.69
CA LEU A 136 8.25 3.10 1.76
C LEU A 136 8.56 2.51 3.14
N PHE A 137 8.28 1.22 3.32
CA PHE A 137 8.67 0.44 4.49
C PHE A 137 9.83 -0.48 4.13
N GLN A 138 10.88 -0.50 4.96
CA GLN A 138 11.98 -1.43 4.75
C GLN A 138 11.51 -2.88 4.94
N PRO A 139 12.07 -3.88 4.21
CA PRO A 139 11.63 -5.27 4.34
C PRO A 139 11.72 -5.86 5.76
N THR A 140 12.52 -5.25 6.64
CA THR A 140 12.66 -5.64 8.05
C THR A 140 11.71 -4.87 9.00
N ASP A 141 10.86 -3.98 8.48
CA ASP A 141 9.91 -3.19 9.26
C ASP A 141 8.76 -4.08 9.78
N GLU A 142 8.25 -3.76 10.97
CA GLU A 142 7.13 -4.46 11.59
C GLU A 142 5.87 -4.47 10.69
N PHE A 143 5.72 -3.48 9.81
CA PHE A 143 4.73 -3.48 8.72
C PHE A 143 4.60 -4.85 8.03
N PHE A 144 5.73 -5.50 7.73
CA PHE A 144 5.77 -6.79 7.03
C PHE A 144 5.36 -7.98 7.91
N LEU A 145 5.38 -7.84 9.23
CA LEU A 145 4.88 -8.89 10.14
C LEU A 145 3.35 -8.94 10.19
N TRP A 146 2.70 -7.84 9.86
CA TRP A 146 1.27 -7.65 10.05
C TRP A 146 0.49 -7.57 8.73
N ARG A 147 1.13 -7.17 7.63
CA ARG A 147 0.47 -7.14 6.34
C ARG A 147 0.20 -8.55 5.81
N THR A 148 -0.89 -8.71 5.09
CA THR A 148 -1.07 -9.79 4.11
C THR A 148 -0.87 -9.26 2.68
N GLY A 149 -1.22 -10.07 1.67
CA GLY A 149 -1.22 -9.63 0.27
C GLY A 149 -2.31 -8.60 -0.07
N TRP A 150 -3.20 -8.26 0.86
CA TRP A 150 -4.25 -7.25 0.65
C TRP A 150 -3.78 -5.81 0.89
N ILE A 151 -2.73 -5.62 1.68
CA ILE A 151 -2.15 -4.30 1.93
C ILE A 151 -1.01 -4.07 0.95
N PRO A 152 -1.03 -2.96 0.18
CA PRO A 152 -0.05 -2.70 -0.86
C PRO A 152 1.36 -2.47 -0.28
N GLU A 153 2.36 -2.68 -1.12
CA GLU A 153 3.78 -2.47 -0.80
C GLU A 153 4.30 -1.25 -1.58
N PRO A 154 3.96 -0.02 -1.18
CA PRO A 154 4.29 1.15 -1.99
C PRO A 154 5.80 1.36 -2.08
N GLU A 155 6.27 1.52 -3.31
CA GLU A 155 7.53 2.17 -3.64
C GLU A 155 7.32 3.68 -3.66
N LEU A 156 8.38 4.40 -3.25
CA LEU A 156 8.37 5.84 -3.18
C LEU A 156 9.27 6.43 -4.25
N LEU A 157 8.70 7.31 -5.07
CA LEU A 157 9.42 8.16 -5.99
C LEU A 157 9.42 9.59 -5.44
N VAL A 158 10.60 10.18 -5.30
CA VAL A 158 10.81 11.51 -4.71
C VAL A 158 11.33 12.47 -5.77
N ARG A 159 10.88 13.72 -5.75
CA ARG A 159 11.41 14.75 -6.65
C ARG A 159 12.93 14.88 -6.47
N LYS A 160 13.70 14.91 -7.56
CA LYS A 160 15.17 14.79 -7.53
C LYS A 160 15.89 15.81 -6.63
N ASP A 161 15.36 17.04 -6.54
CA ASP A 161 15.90 18.12 -5.69
C ASP A 161 15.67 17.90 -4.18
N LEU A 162 14.83 16.93 -3.81
CA LEU A 162 14.52 16.58 -2.42
C LEU A 162 15.17 15.25 -1.98
N VAL A 163 15.85 14.55 -2.90
CA VAL A 163 16.54 13.31 -2.59
C VAL A 163 17.64 13.56 -1.55
N GLY A 164 17.66 12.75 -0.50
CA GLY A 164 18.60 12.88 0.62
C GLY A 164 18.12 13.80 1.74
N GLN A 165 16.98 14.50 1.57
CA GLN A 165 16.31 15.12 2.70
C GLN A 165 15.67 14.05 3.58
N PRO A 166 15.67 14.20 4.91
CA PRO A 166 14.96 13.30 5.79
C PRO A 166 13.48 13.29 5.42
N ILE A 167 12.96 12.13 5.07
CA ILE A 167 11.52 11.94 4.96
C ILE A 167 11.05 11.74 6.40
N PRO A 168 10.22 12.62 6.97
CA PRO A 168 9.70 12.45 8.31
C PRO A 168 8.64 11.34 8.26
N LEU A 169 9.10 10.11 8.11
CA LEU A 169 8.29 8.94 8.39
C LEU A 169 8.05 8.99 9.89
N GLY A 170 6.81 9.24 10.30
CA GLY A 170 6.43 9.22 11.71
C GLY A 170 6.89 7.91 12.33
N GLY A 171 7.99 7.96 13.09
CA GLY A 171 8.61 6.79 13.69
C GLY A 171 7.60 6.00 14.52
N THR A 172 7.80 4.71 14.73
CA THR A 172 8.90 4.22 15.58
C THR A 172 9.55 2.93 15.08
N ARG A 173 10.86 2.83 15.34
CA ARG A 173 11.60 1.56 15.47
C ARG A 173 10.95 0.65 16.49
#